data_AF-S5MTQ0-F1
#
_entry.id   AF-S5MTQ0-F1
#
_cell.length_a   1.000
_cell.length_b   1.000
_cell.length_c   1.000
_cell.angle_alpha   90.00
_cell.angle_beta   90.00
_cell.angle_gamma   90.00
#
_symmetry.space_group_name_H-M   'P 1'
#
loop_
_entity.id
_entity.type
_entity.pdbx_description
1 polymer ?
#
loop_
_entity_poly.entity_id
_entity_poly.type
_entity_poly.pdbx_seq_one_letter_code
_entity_poly.pdbx_strand_id
1 'polypeptide(L)'
;MQAEEAAIVEQIAGLKLLLDTLRAENRQLSREEIYSLLRKQSIVRRQIKDLELQITQIQEKRDELEKKRQEYQEKSKYWLRKEGNYQRWIIRQKRLYIQREIQQEEAESEEII
;
A
#
# COMPACT_ATOMS: atom_id res chain seq x y z
N MET A 1 7.89 7.15 -2.72
CA MET A 1 8.28 5.89 -2.07
C MET A 1 9.52 5.25 -2.70
N GLN A 2 9.53 4.72 -3.93
CA GLN A 2 10.77 4.12 -4.49
C GLN A 2 11.92 5.12 -4.70
N ALA A 3 11.64 6.29 -5.28
CA ALA A 3 12.64 7.35 -5.44
C ALA A 3 13.13 7.93 -4.10
N GLU A 4 12.24 7.94 -3.10
CA GLU A 4 12.53 8.41 -1.75
C GLU A 4 13.41 7.42 -0.99
N GLU A 5 13.10 6.13 -1.05
CA GLU A 5 13.93 5.05 -0.52
C GLU A 5 15.32 5.05 -1.15
N ALA A 6 15.42 5.23 -2.49
CA ALA A 6 16.69 5.35 -3.19
C ALA A 6 17.51 6.56 -2.72
N ALA A 7 16.86 7.71 -2.54
CA ALA A 7 17.52 8.91 -2.01
C ALA A 7 18.05 8.70 -0.58
N ILE A 8 17.29 8.00 0.27
CA ILE A 8 17.74 7.67 1.64
C ILE A 8 18.94 6.72 1.60
N VAL A 9 18.94 5.72 0.71
CA VAL A 9 20.07 4.79 0.52
C VAL A 9 21.32 5.55 0.09
N GLU A 10 21.19 6.52 -0.84
CA GLU A 10 22.30 7.38 -1.25
C GLU A 10 22.84 8.24 -0.10
N GLN A 11 21.95 8.82 0.72
CA GLN A 11 22.34 9.56 1.92
C GLN A 11 23.09 8.68 2.92
N ILE A 12 22.63 7.45 3.17
CA ILE A 12 23.32 6.48 4.02
C ILE A 12 24.73 6.18 3.47
N ALA A 13 24.86 6.00 2.16
CA ALA A 13 26.16 5.78 1.52
C ALA A 13 27.10 6.98 1.74
N GLY A 14 26.60 8.21 1.55
CA GLY A 14 27.35 9.43 1.84
C GLY A 14 27.78 9.55 3.31
N LEU A 15 26.89 9.21 4.25
CA LEU A 15 27.21 9.21 5.68
C LEU A 15 28.23 8.13 6.07
N LYS A 16 28.21 6.96 5.42
CA LYS A 16 29.23 5.92 5.62
C LYS A 16 30.60 6.40 5.15
N LEU A 17 30.67 7.06 3.99
CA LEU A 17 31.91 7.70 3.52
C LEU A 17 32.40 8.77 4.49
N LEU A 18 31.50 9.62 5.02
CA LEU A 18 31.85 10.61 6.04
C LEU A 18 32.36 9.95 7.33
N LEU A 19 31.77 8.82 7.74
CA LEU A 19 32.24 8.09 8.92
C LEU A 19 33.66 7.54 8.71
N ASP A 20 33.99 7.14 7.49
CA ASP A 20 35.31 6.65 7.13
C ASP A 20 36.38 7.75 7.14
N THR A 21 36.03 8.98 6.78
CA THR A 21 36.95 10.14 6.91
C THR A 21 37.13 10.61 8.35
N LEU A 22 36.17 10.32 9.23
CA LEU A 22 36.24 10.62 10.66
C LEU A 22 37.07 9.58 11.46
N ARG A 23 37.96 8.83 10.82
CA ARG A 23 38.86 7.91 11.52
C ARG A 23 40.07 8.65 12.08
N ALA A 24 40.65 8.11 13.15
CA ALA A 24 41.96 8.56 13.60
C ALA A 24 42.99 8.06 12.57
N GLU A 25 43.31 8.89 11.58
CA GLU A 25 44.52 8.70 10.78
C GLU A 25 45.72 8.62 11.74
N ASN A 26 46.77 7.86 11.39
CA ASN A 26 47.94 7.53 12.23
C ASN A 26 48.70 8.77 12.76
N ARG A 27 48.06 9.56 13.62
CA ARG A 27 48.48 10.84 14.18
C ARG A 27 48.25 10.81 15.68
N GLN A 28 49.13 11.44 16.43
CA GLN A 28 48.89 11.66 17.85
C GLN A 28 47.75 12.67 17.99
N LEU A 29 46.70 12.25 18.70
CA LEU A 29 45.55 13.08 19.04
C LEU A 29 45.63 13.44 20.51
N SER A 30 45.33 14.70 20.83
CA SER A 30 45.07 15.11 22.20
C SER A 30 43.80 14.46 22.73
N ARG A 31 43.63 14.47 24.06
CA ARG A 31 42.43 13.92 24.70
C ARG A 31 41.16 14.61 24.21
N GLU A 32 41.19 15.93 24.07
CA GLU A 32 40.06 16.73 23.58
C GLU A 32 39.71 16.38 22.13
N GLU A 33 40.72 16.16 21.28
CA GLU A 33 40.54 15.77 19.88
C GLU A 33 39.92 14.38 19.76
N ILE A 34 40.32 13.43 20.61
CA ILE A 34 39.72 12.09 20.68
C ILE A 34 38.23 12.20 21.03
N TYR A 35 37.86 12.96 22.07
CA TYR A 35 36.46 13.11 22.45
C TYR A 35 35.63 13.80 21.35
N SER A 36 36.18 14.83 20.71
CA SER A 36 35.53 15.52 19.58
C SER A 36 35.28 14.56 18.41
N LEU A 37 36.28 13.73 18.07
CA LEU A 37 36.18 12.73 17.02
C LEU A 37 35.11 11.68 17.33
N LEU A 38 35.15 11.10 18.53
CA LEU A 38 34.18 10.10 18.98
C LEU A 38 32.76 10.66 18.99
N ARG A 39 32.58 11.92 19.41
CA ARG A 39 31.28 12.59 19.36
C ARG A 39 30.77 12.73 17.92
N LYS A 40 31.60 13.20 17.00
CA LYS A 40 31.23 13.31 15.57
C LYS A 40 30.85 11.94 14.98
N GLN A 41 31.65 10.91 15.24
CA GLN A 41 31.35 9.54 14.82
C GLN A 41 30.01 9.04 15.40
N SER A 42 29.74 9.30 16.67
CA SER A 42 28.49 8.88 17.32
C SER A 42 27.26 9.53 16.69
N ILE A 43 27.35 10.81 16.31
CA ILE A 43 26.29 11.55 15.65
C ILE A 43 26.02 10.95 14.27
N VAL A 44 27.07 10.72 13.47
CA VAL A 44 26.94 10.15 12.13
C VAL A 44 26.36 8.73 12.18
N ARG A 45 26.82 7.89 13.13
CA ARG A 45 26.26 6.54 13.33
C ARG A 45 24.78 6.57 13.70
N ARG A 46 24.38 7.52 14.55
CA ARG A 46 22.97 7.71 14.90
C ARG A 46 22.15 8.12 13.68
N GLN A 47 22.63 9.07 12.88
CA GLN A 47 21.94 9.50 11.66
C GLN A 47 21.76 8.34 10.67
N ILE A 48 22.78 7.50 10.49
CA ILE A 48 22.66 6.28 9.67
C ILE A 48 21.54 5.38 10.20
N LYS A 49 21.49 5.14 11.52
CA LYS A 49 20.45 4.29 12.13
C LYS A 49 19.05 4.89 11.99
N ASP A 50 18.92 6.21 12.13
CA ASP A 50 17.64 6.91 11.96
C ASP A 50 17.14 6.79 10.50
N LEU A 51 18.04 6.88 9.52
CA LEU A 51 17.70 6.68 8.10
C LEU A 51 17.37 5.22 7.76
N GLU A 52 18.10 4.25 8.34
CA GLU A 52 17.78 2.82 8.20
C GLU A 52 16.36 2.53 8.74
N LEU A 53 15.98 3.13 9.86
CA LEU A 53 14.63 3.02 10.40
C LEU A 53 13.58 3.62 9.45
N GLN A 54 13.86 4.77 8.83
CA GLN A 54 12.94 5.37 7.86
C GLN A 54 12.71 4.46 6.65
N ILE A 55 13.75 3.77 6.16
CA ILE A 55 13.60 2.77 5.08
C ILE A 55 12.63 1.67 5.51
N THR A 56 12.81 1.09 6.70
CA THR A 56 11.91 0.05 7.22
C THR A 56 10.47 0.54 7.30
N GLN A 57 10.24 1.75 7.81
CA GLN A 57 8.90 2.34 7.88
C GLN A 57 8.26 2.56 6.51
N ILE A 58 9.05 2.94 5.49
CA ILE A 58 8.55 3.07 4.12
C ILE A 58 8.15 1.70 3.57
N GLN A 59 8.95 0.66 3.80
CA GLN A 59 8.67 -0.70 3.36
C GLN A 59 7.39 -1.24 4.02
N GLU A 60 7.25 -1.08 5.34
CA GLU A 60 6.04 -1.46 6.07
C GLU A 60 4.78 -0.78 5.52
N LYS A 61 4.84 0.53 5.25
CA LYS A 61 3.72 1.27 4.65
C LYS A 61 3.37 0.77 3.25
N ARG A 62 4.36 0.36 2.45
CA ARG A 62 4.11 -0.21 1.12
C ARG A 62 3.36 -1.53 1.23
N ASP A 63 3.77 -2.39 2.16
CA ASP A 63 3.12 -3.68 2.40
C ASP A 63 1.68 -3.51 2.90
N GLU A 64 1.45 -2.55 3.80
CA GLU A 64 0.10 -2.20 4.26
C GLU A 64 -0.81 -1.72 3.11
N LEU A 65 -0.29 -0.85 2.25
CA LEU A 65 -1.04 -0.32 1.12
C LEU A 65 -1.35 -1.42 0.09
N GLU A 66 -0.42 -2.33 -0.16
CA GLU A 66 -0.64 -3.46 -1.07
C GLU A 66 -1.69 -4.43 -0.51
N LYS A 67 -1.67 -4.72 0.79
CA LYS A 67 -2.74 -5.49 1.45
C LYS A 67 -4.11 -4.83 1.29
N LYS A 68 -4.21 -3.54 1.60
CA LYS A 68 -5.48 -2.78 1.44
C LYS A 68 -5.96 -2.81 0.00
N ARG A 69 -5.05 -2.64 -0.97
CA ARG A 69 -5.37 -2.70 -2.39
C ARG A 69 -5.96 -4.06 -2.77
N GLN A 70 -5.38 -5.16 -2.29
CA GLN A 70 -5.89 -6.51 -2.53
C GLN A 70 -7.28 -6.70 -1.92
N GLU A 71 -7.49 -6.29 -0.67
CA GLU A 71 -8.80 -6.35 -0.03
C GLU A 71 -9.89 -5.58 -0.81
N TYR A 72 -9.58 -4.37 -1.29
CA TYR A 72 -10.51 -3.59 -2.09
C TYR A 72 -10.80 -4.23 -3.45
N GLN A 73 -9.80 -4.85 -4.09
CA GLN A 73 -10.00 -5.56 -5.34
C GLN A 73 -10.91 -6.78 -5.15
N GLU A 74 -10.74 -7.54 -4.08
CA GLU A 74 -11.60 -8.68 -3.76
C GLU A 74 -13.03 -8.25 -3.47
N LYS A 75 -13.21 -7.19 -2.65
CA LYS A 75 -14.53 -6.60 -2.38
C LYS A 75 -15.19 -6.12 -3.67
N SER A 76 -14.44 -5.44 -4.54
CA SER A 76 -14.94 -4.97 -5.83
C SER A 76 -15.44 -6.13 -6.71
N LYS A 77 -14.64 -7.19 -6.86
CA LYS A 77 -15.04 -8.41 -7.59
C LYS A 77 -16.30 -9.06 -7.00
N TYR A 78 -16.38 -9.14 -5.67
CA TYR A 78 -17.54 -9.67 -4.98
C TYR A 78 -18.80 -8.88 -5.30
N TRP A 79 -18.75 -7.55 -5.17
CA TRP A 79 -19.90 -6.68 -5.40
C TRP A 79 -20.33 -6.66 -6.86
N LEU A 80 -19.39 -6.66 -7.81
CA LEU A 80 -19.69 -6.78 -9.23
C LEU A 80 -20.44 -8.09 -9.56
N ARG A 81 -20.03 -9.20 -8.92
CA ARG A 81 -20.72 -10.48 -9.05
C ARG A 81 -22.14 -10.43 -8.49
N LYS A 82 -22.32 -9.77 -7.34
CA LYS A 82 -23.64 -9.59 -6.72
C LYS A 82 -24.54 -8.73 -7.59
N GLU A 83 -24.04 -7.63 -8.09
CA GLU A 83 -24.77 -6.76 -9.03
C GLU A 83 -25.26 -7.56 -10.24
N GLY A 84 -24.38 -8.30 -10.91
CA GLY A 84 -24.77 -9.14 -12.05
C GLY A 84 -25.81 -10.22 -11.71
N ASN A 85 -25.75 -10.79 -10.50
CA ASN A 85 -26.78 -11.72 -10.02
C ASN A 85 -28.13 -11.02 -9.84
N TYR A 86 -28.15 -9.85 -9.21
CA TYR A 86 -29.38 -9.09 -8.99
C TYR A 86 -29.99 -8.62 -10.30
N GLN A 87 -29.19 -8.13 -11.25
CA GLN A 87 -29.67 -7.74 -12.57
C GLN A 87 -30.35 -8.90 -13.30
N ARG A 88 -29.73 -10.09 -13.32
CA ARG A 88 -30.33 -11.29 -13.90
C ARG A 88 -31.65 -11.68 -13.21
N TRP A 89 -31.68 -11.61 -11.88
CA TRP A 89 -32.89 -11.90 -11.11
C TRP A 89 -34.01 -10.92 -11.45
N ILE A 90 -33.73 -9.62 -11.50
CA ILE A 90 -34.70 -8.57 -11.90
C ILE A 90 -35.26 -8.84 -13.29
N ILE A 91 -34.40 -9.14 -14.28
CA ILE A 91 -34.83 -9.46 -15.65
C ILE A 91 -35.77 -10.68 -15.66
N ARG A 92 -35.45 -11.72 -14.88
CA ARG A 92 -36.30 -12.91 -14.76
C ARG A 92 -37.65 -12.58 -14.12
N GLN A 93 -37.68 -11.78 -13.06
CA GLN A 93 -38.93 -11.36 -12.40
C GLN A 93 -39.82 -10.56 -13.35
N LYS A 94 -39.26 -9.61 -14.10
CA LYS A 94 -40.01 -8.84 -15.11
C LYS A 94 -40.63 -9.75 -16.17
N ARG A 95 -39.88 -10.74 -16.66
CA ARG A 95 -40.40 -11.70 -17.65
C ARG A 95 -41.55 -12.53 -17.09
N LEU A 96 -41.43 -13.02 -15.86
CA LEU A 96 -42.49 -13.79 -15.20
C LEU A 96 -43.75 -12.95 -14.95
N TYR A 97 -43.58 -11.67 -14.61
CA TYR A 97 -44.69 -10.75 -14.42
C TYR A 97 -45.47 -10.54 -15.73
N ILE A 98 -44.77 -10.17 -16.81
CA ILE A 98 -45.39 -9.97 -18.14
C ILE A 98 -46.11 -11.24 -18.60
N GLN A 99 -45.50 -12.41 -18.41
CA GLN A 99 -46.11 -13.68 -18.80
C GLN A 99 -47.42 -13.94 -18.04
N ARG A 100 -47.49 -13.57 -16.75
CA ARG A 100 -48.72 -13.73 -15.97
C ARG A 100 -49.81 -12.76 -16.41
N GLU A 101 -49.47 -11.52 -16.73
CA GLU A 101 -50.44 -10.55 -17.28
C GLU A 101 -51.05 -11.08 -18.57
N ILE A 102 -50.23 -11.56 -19.51
CA ILE A 102 -50.71 -12.13 -20.77
C ILE A 102 -51.65 -13.33 -20.52
N GLN A 103 -51.26 -14.25 -19.64
CA GLN A 103 -52.08 -15.43 -19.32
C GLN A 103 -53.42 -15.04 -18.68
N GLN A 104 -53.44 -13.96 -17.88
CA GLN A 104 -54.66 -13.47 -17.28
C GLN A 104 -55.57 -12.81 -18.33
N GLU A 105 -55.03 -11.97 -19.21
CA GLU A 105 -55.78 -11.37 -20.33
C GLU A 105 -56.36 -12.44 -21.27
N GLU A 106 -55.59 -13.50 -21.57
CA GLU A 106 -56.05 -14.64 -22.37
C GLU A 106 -57.21 -15.37 -21.68
N ALA A 107 -57.09 -15.68 -20.39
CA ALA A 107 -58.14 -16.35 -19.62
C ALA A 107 -59.43 -15.51 -19.54
N GLU A 108 -59.31 -14.21 -19.27
CA GLU A 108 -60.45 -13.28 -19.24
C GLU A 108 -61.14 -13.18 -20.61
N SER A 109 -60.38 -13.29 -21.71
CA SER A 109 -60.93 -13.28 -23.07
C SER A 109 -61.67 -14.57 -23.42
N GLU A 110 -61.21 -15.72 -22.92
CA GLU A 110 -61.89 -17.01 -23.09
C GLU A 110 -63.20 -17.12 -22.31
N GLU A 111 -63.32 -16.43 -21.15
CA GLU A 111 -64.55 -16.42 -20.34
C GLU A 111 -65.68 -15.55 -20.94
N ILE A 112 -65.36 -14.65 -21.87
CA ILE A 112 -66.33 -13.72 -22.50
C ILE A 112 -66.99 -14.33 -23.76
N ILE A 113 -66.48 -15.46 -24.27
CA ILE A 113 -66.99 -16.18 -25.46
C ILE A 113 -67.96 -17.29 -25.04
#